data_AF-A0A560WYM6-F1
#
_entry.id   AF-A0A560WYM6-F1
#
_cell.length_a   1.000
_cell.length_b   1.000
_cell.length_c   1.000
_cell.angle_alpha   90.00
_cell.angle_beta   90.00
_cell.angle_gamma   90.00
#
_symmetry.space_group_name_H-M   'P 1'
#
loop_
_entity.id
_entity.type
_entity.pdbx_description
1 polymer ?
#
loop_
_entity_poly.entity_id
_entity_poly.type
_entity_poly.pdbx_seq_one_letter_code
_entity_poly.pdbx_strand_id
1 'polypeptide(L)'
;MMLAAADDDATPMPLMPLDTAADSDEPASLAESEGEADGALRAAAYARSWGSKTADASFAPLEEPVTPLWQSATGDAVPNYNPYLVNGSDTSSLAITPYDGGCDRTKTRIIEKNTFYTTVAEGHAFWDAKASVDYDSKLSSTVEVAAKVGKNWTITGSATLGSSMSVSTGYTNKGPYFAKQWKVPIKYYKYKETWKCGGGNTFTRYVVKPGKYSVPAGGATGKYGADVRSKDGNRFWDSPKKHRAYVTAGTYFQLSKNRSMKWSGAVSAFGVGLGGSTQYDKEHKQRITAGDRKYFKHYIWGKSDSISGKPGVFYSY
;
A
#
# COMPACT_ATOMS: atom_id res chain seq x y z
N MET A 1 62.84 3.13 23.99
CA MET A 1 61.65 2.98 24.86
C MET A 1 60.51 2.62 23.93
N MET A 2 60.12 1.34 23.94
CA MET A 2 59.23 0.72 22.95
C MET A 2 57.75 1.01 23.28
N LEU A 3 56.96 1.31 22.25
CA LEU A 3 55.50 1.29 22.30
C LEU A 3 55.01 -0.17 22.40
N ALA A 4 54.10 -0.44 23.32
CA ALA A 4 53.35 -1.70 23.39
C ALA A 4 52.09 -1.61 22.51
N ALA A 5 51.86 -2.65 21.71
CA ALA A 5 50.67 -2.87 20.91
C ALA A 5 49.49 -3.30 21.79
N ALA A 6 48.28 -2.89 21.43
CA ALA A 6 47.05 -3.41 22.01
C ALA A 6 46.53 -4.54 21.10
N ASP A 7 46.32 -5.70 21.73
CA ASP A 7 45.82 -6.94 21.12
C ASP A 7 44.38 -6.79 20.59
N ASP A 8 44.18 -7.33 19.39
CA ASP A 8 42.90 -7.43 18.69
C ASP A 8 42.46 -8.90 18.82
N ASP A 9 41.59 -9.20 19.80
CA ASP A 9 41.04 -10.55 19.98
C ASP A 9 39.51 -10.47 20.11
N ALA A 10 38.83 -10.60 18.98
CA ALA A 10 37.40 -10.85 18.92
C ALA A 10 37.15 -12.09 18.07
N THR A 11 36.97 -13.23 18.75
CA THR A 11 36.62 -14.52 18.16
C THR A 11 35.21 -14.49 17.56
N PRO A 12 34.97 -15.12 16.38
CA PRO A 12 33.65 -15.19 15.77
C PRO A 12 32.76 -16.23 16.46
N MET A 13 31.58 -15.80 16.94
CA MET A 13 30.58 -16.73 17.50
C MET A 13 29.74 -17.43 16.42
N PRO A 14 29.25 -18.66 16.68
CA PRO A 14 28.65 -19.53 15.68
C PRO A 14 27.17 -19.22 15.41
N LEU A 15 26.75 -19.41 14.15
CA LEU A 15 25.35 -19.43 13.74
C LEU A 15 24.64 -20.64 14.35
N MET A 16 23.52 -20.40 15.05
CA MET A 16 22.67 -21.42 15.66
C MET A 16 21.18 -21.12 15.37
N PRO A 17 20.31 -22.14 15.43
CA PRO A 17 19.40 -22.50 14.34
C PRO A 17 18.01 -21.89 14.47
N LEU A 18 17.31 -21.72 13.33
CA LEU A 18 15.85 -21.56 13.36
C LEU A 18 15.22 -22.93 13.60
N ASP A 19 14.89 -23.23 14.85
CA ASP A 19 13.95 -24.30 15.17
C ASP A 19 12.51 -23.87 14.83
N THR A 20 11.79 -24.83 14.27
CA THR A 20 10.41 -24.76 13.81
C THR A 20 9.43 -24.84 14.98
N ALA A 21 8.44 -23.94 15.02
CA ALA A 21 7.18 -24.10 15.77
C ALA A 21 6.04 -23.79 14.79
N ALA A 22 5.31 -24.79 14.28
CA ALA A 22 4.19 -25.51 14.89
C ALA A 22 2.88 -24.67 14.88
N ASP A 23 1.88 -25.22 14.17
CA ASP A 23 0.54 -24.69 13.92
C ASP A 23 -0.20 -24.22 15.18
N SER A 24 -0.69 -22.98 15.15
CA SER A 24 -1.89 -22.57 15.90
C SER A 24 -2.60 -21.40 15.19
N ASP A 25 -3.86 -21.62 14.85
CA ASP A 25 -4.76 -20.77 14.04
C ASP A 25 -5.42 -19.61 14.81
N GLU A 26 -4.67 -18.87 15.65
CA GLU A 26 -5.17 -17.62 16.25
C GLU A 26 -4.30 -16.41 15.85
N PRO A 27 -4.91 -15.27 15.47
CA PRO A 27 -4.17 -14.06 15.18
C PRO A 27 -3.57 -13.53 16.49
N ALA A 28 -2.24 -13.62 16.61
CA ALA A 28 -1.51 -13.02 17.72
C ALA A 28 -1.87 -11.53 17.84
N SER A 29 -2.42 -11.16 18.99
CA SER A 29 -2.63 -9.76 19.37
C SER A 29 -1.28 -9.05 19.41
N LEU A 30 -1.29 -7.73 19.14
CA LEU A 30 -0.17 -6.84 19.41
C LEU A 30 0.00 -6.66 20.93
N ALA A 31 0.18 -7.77 21.66
CA ALA A 31 0.79 -7.77 22.96
C ALA A 31 2.30 -7.83 22.75
N GLU A 32 3.01 -6.91 23.40
CA GLU A 32 4.46 -6.83 23.39
C GLU A 32 5.02 -8.18 23.84
N SER A 33 5.66 -8.91 22.91
CA SER A 33 6.49 -10.05 23.29
C SER A 33 7.78 -9.50 23.90
N GLU A 34 7.75 -9.24 25.21
CA GLU A 34 8.94 -8.96 26.01
C GLU A 34 9.78 -10.24 26.15
N GLY A 35 10.47 -10.62 25.07
CA GLY A 35 11.61 -11.51 25.19
C GLY A 35 12.80 -10.73 25.71
N GLU A 36 13.40 -11.13 26.83
CA GLU A 36 14.59 -10.47 27.44
C GLU A 36 15.70 -10.17 26.42
N ALA A 37 15.86 -11.01 25.38
CA ALA A 37 16.84 -10.80 24.32
C ALA A 37 16.49 -9.65 23.34
N ASP A 38 15.20 -9.42 23.06
CA ASP A 38 14.72 -8.32 22.20
C ASP A 38 14.67 -7.00 23.00
N GLY A 39 14.40 -7.10 24.30
CA GLY A 39 14.58 -6.04 25.28
C GLY A 39 16.04 -5.56 25.37
N ALA A 40 17.00 -6.48 25.43
CA ALA A 40 18.43 -6.16 25.46
C ALA A 40 18.94 -5.50 24.16
N LEU A 41 18.45 -5.94 22.99
CA LEU A 41 18.78 -5.34 21.69
C LEU A 41 18.15 -3.95 21.52
N ARG A 42 16.90 -3.77 21.94
CA ARG A 42 16.26 -2.45 22.01
C ARG A 42 16.94 -1.54 23.01
N ALA A 43 17.35 -2.05 24.17
CA ALA A 43 18.12 -1.30 25.17
C ALA A 43 19.49 -0.89 24.65
N ALA A 44 20.19 -1.74 23.90
CA ALA A 44 21.45 -1.39 23.26
C ALA A 44 21.30 -0.35 22.13
N ALA A 45 20.20 -0.43 21.36
CA ALA A 45 19.86 0.57 20.36
C ALA A 45 19.42 1.90 20.99
N TYR A 46 18.67 1.85 22.09
CA TYR A 46 18.24 3.01 22.87
C TYR A 46 19.41 3.68 23.59
N ALA A 47 20.34 2.91 24.17
CA ALA A 47 21.57 3.39 24.79
C ALA A 47 22.49 4.15 23.82
N ARG A 48 22.36 3.88 22.52
CA ARG A 48 23.06 4.59 21.44
C ARG A 48 22.23 5.73 20.82
N SER A 49 20.97 5.87 21.21
CA SER A 49 20.05 6.89 20.70
C SER A 49 20.23 8.23 21.42
N TRP A 50 19.73 9.31 20.83
CA TRP A 50 19.74 10.62 21.48
C TRP A 50 18.95 10.64 22.80
N GLY A 51 17.91 9.80 22.91
CA GLY A 51 17.06 9.73 24.09
C GLY A 51 17.74 9.16 25.35
N SER A 52 18.78 8.33 25.21
CA SER A 52 19.58 7.86 26.35
C SER A 52 20.58 8.91 26.83
N LYS A 53 21.19 9.66 25.90
CA LYS A 53 22.17 10.71 26.23
C LYS A 53 21.55 11.89 26.97
N THR A 54 20.26 12.13 26.80
CA THR A 54 19.49 13.11 27.60
C THR A 54 18.99 12.54 28.94
N ALA A 55 18.88 11.22 29.08
CA ALA A 55 18.40 10.57 30.30
C ALA A 55 19.51 10.34 31.35
N ASP A 56 20.78 10.25 30.92
CA ASP A 56 21.94 10.13 31.82
C ASP A 56 22.42 11.46 32.42
N ALA A 57 21.84 12.60 32.02
CA ALA A 57 22.00 13.86 32.72
C ALA A 57 21.13 13.86 33.99
N SER A 58 21.61 13.19 35.03
CA SER A 58 20.99 13.15 36.35
C SER A 58 20.63 14.56 36.84
N PHE A 59 19.36 14.76 37.19
CA PHE A 59 18.84 15.92 37.90
C PHE A 59 19.67 16.18 39.17
N ALA A 60 20.46 17.27 39.17
CA ALA A 60 20.82 17.97 40.39
C ALA A 60 19.78 19.09 40.59
N PRO A 61 19.09 19.18 41.74
CA PRO A 61 18.03 20.16 41.92
C PRO A 61 18.62 21.46 42.45
N LEU A 62 18.93 22.43 41.59
CA LEU A 62 19.15 23.81 42.01
C LEU A 62 18.67 24.82 40.96
N GLU A 63 17.60 25.53 41.37
CA GLU A 63 17.02 26.78 40.85
C GLU A 63 16.39 26.75 39.43
N GLU A 64 15.26 27.45 39.30
CA GLU A 64 14.30 27.34 38.20
C GLU A 64 14.96 27.43 36.80
N PRO A 65 14.68 26.50 35.87
CA PRO A 65 15.15 26.64 34.50
C PRO A 65 14.37 27.78 33.83
N VAL A 66 15.07 28.88 33.55
CA VAL A 66 14.61 29.87 32.58
C VAL A 66 14.46 29.14 31.25
N THR A 67 13.24 28.74 30.91
CA THR A 67 12.90 28.17 29.61
C THR A 67 13.36 29.13 28.52
N PRO A 68 14.09 28.69 27.48
CA PRO A 68 14.51 29.59 26.41
C PRO A 68 13.26 30.16 25.73
N LEU A 69 13.10 31.49 25.84
CA LEU A 69 12.07 32.24 25.14
C LEU A 69 12.28 32.07 23.63
N TRP A 70 11.19 31.74 22.95
CA TRP A 70 11.09 31.62 21.49
C TRP A 70 11.88 32.71 20.74
N GLN A 71 12.68 32.31 19.75
CA GLN A 71 13.34 33.24 18.83
C GLN A 71 12.37 33.69 17.74
N SER A 72 12.18 35.01 17.61
CA SER A 72 11.49 35.62 16.48
C SER A 72 12.30 35.40 15.20
N ALA A 73 11.67 34.87 14.15
CA ALA A 73 12.31 34.67 12.85
C ALA A 73 12.59 35.98 12.07
N THR A 74 12.15 37.13 12.59
CA THR A 74 12.18 38.43 11.88
C THR A 74 12.51 39.63 12.78
N GLY A 75 13.02 39.42 13.99
CA GLY A 75 13.42 40.52 14.89
C GLY A 75 14.91 40.85 14.78
N ASP A 76 15.28 42.10 15.04
CA ASP A 76 16.68 42.52 15.14
C ASP A 76 17.41 41.67 16.19
N ALA A 77 18.63 41.22 15.87
CA ALA A 77 19.44 40.45 16.81
C ALA A 77 19.73 41.30 18.05
N VAL A 78 19.50 40.75 19.24
CA VAL A 78 19.76 41.43 20.51
C VAL A 78 21.24 41.87 20.56
N PRO A 79 21.58 43.10 20.98
CA PRO A 79 22.97 43.52 21.12
C PRO A 79 23.76 42.58 22.03
N ASN A 80 24.96 42.16 21.61
CA ASN A 80 25.79 41.14 22.27
C ASN A 80 25.21 39.71 22.27
N TYR A 81 24.24 39.41 21.40
CA TYR A 81 23.76 38.05 21.19
C TYR A 81 24.84 37.19 20.52
N ASN A 82 25.33 36.18 21.26
CA ASN A 82 26.18 35.14 20.71
C ASN A 82 25.32 33.90 20.41
N PRO A 83 25.03 33.60 19.13
CA PRO A 83 24.23 32.43 18.76
C PRO A 83 24.90 31.10 19.10
N TYR A 84 26.21 31.11 19.42
CA TYR A 84 26.97 29.94 19.78
C TYR A 84 26.99 29.68 21.30
N LEU A 85 26.37 30.54 22.12
CA LEU A 85 26.21 30.27 23.56
C LEU A 85 24.93 29.45 23.79
N VAL A 86 25.08 28.16 24.04
CA VAL A 86 23.98 27.23 24.37
C VAL A 86 24.18 26.76 25.82
N ASN A 87 23.19 27.01 26.69
CA ASN A 87 23.27 26.69 28.13
C ASN A 87 24.54 27.22 28.82
N GLY A 88 24.96 28.46 28.50
CA GLY A 88 26.14 29.10 29.09
C GLY A 88 27.48 28.55 28.61
N SER A 89 27.49 27.58 27.69
CA SER A 89 28.71 27.03 27.09
C SER A 89 28.88 27.53 25.66
N ASP A 90 30.08 28.01 25.33
CA ASP A 90 30.42 28.46 23.98
C ASP A 90 30.65 27.26 23.06
N THR A 91 29.80 27.12 22.06
CA THR A 91 29.80 26.03 21.07
C THR A 91 30.49 26.42 19.76
N SER A 92 31.07 27.63 19.67
CA SER A 92 31.69 28.16 18.44
C SER A 92 32.87 27.31 17.94
N SER A 93 33.51 26.57 18.84
CA SER A 93 34.65 25.69 18.54
C SER A 93 34.26 24.21 18.44
N LEU A 94 32.99 23.85 18.67
CA LEU A 94 32.54 22.47 18.51
C LEU A 94 32.44 22.14 17.02
N ALA A 95 33.07 21.04 16.62
CA ALA A 95 32.96 20.54 15.27
C ALA A 95 31.51 20.10 14.99
N ILE A 96 30.75 20.93 14.30
CA ILE A 96 29.44 20.57 13.78
C ILE A 96 29.68 19.59 12.63
N THR A 97 29.43 18.31 12.87
CA THR A 97 29.47 17.30 11.81
C THR A 97 28.03 17.08 11.36
N PRO A 98 27.64 17.47 10.13
CA PRO A 98 26.33 17.14 9.61
C PRO A 98 26.18 15.62 9.60
N TYR A 99 25.30 15.10 10.44
CA TYR A 99 24.99 13.68 10.44
C TYR A 99 23.88 13.44 9.42
N ASP A 100 24.26 12.98 8.23
CA ASP A 100 23.30 12.37 7.32
C ASP A 100 22.93 10.98 7.87
N GLY A 101 21.97 10.96 8.77
CA GLY A 101 21.35 9.73 9.29
C GLY A 101 20.41 9.06 8.30
N GLY A 102 20.32 9.57 7.07
CA GLY A 102 19.44 9.08 6.02
C GLY A 102 19.89 7.75 5.44
N CYS A 103 18.93 7.05 4.84
CA CYS A 103 19.20 5.99 3.89
C CYS A 103 18.86 6.53 2.50
N ASP A 104 19.86 6.64 1.64
CA ASP A 104 19.70 7.13 0.29
C ASP A 104 19.72 6.01 -0.73
N ARG A 105 18.80 6.11 -1.70
CA ARG A 105 18.78 5.23 -2.85
C ARG A 105 19.85 5.65 -3.85
N THR A 106 20.95 4.92 -3.89
CA THR A 106 22.12 5.24 -4.73
C THR A 106 22.08 4.61 -6.13
N LYS A 107 21.34 3.51 -6.30
CA LYS A 107 21.20 2.85 -7.61
C LYS A 107 19.82 2.27 -7.79
N THR A 108 19.29 2.36 -9.02
CA THR A 108 18.03 1.70 -9.40
C THR A 108 18.21 1.06 -10.77
N ARG A 109 17.87 -0.22 -10.90
CA ARG A 109 17.89 -0.94 -12.18
C ARG A 109 16.62 -1.76 -12.35
N ILE A 110 16.02 -1.72 -13.54
CA ILE A 110 14.98 -2.67 -13.94
C ILE A 110 15.67 -4.01 -14.23
N ILE A 111 15.29 -5.03 -13.47
CA ILE A 111 15.80 -6.40 -13.65
C ILE A 111 14.82 -7.28 -14.43
N GLU A 112 13.53 -6.95 -14.39
CA GLU A 112 12.50 -7.68 -15.11
C GLU A 112 11.36 -6.73 -15.51
N LYS A 113 10.75 -6.96 -16.67
CA LYS A 113 9.57 -6.23 -17.13
C LYS A 113 8.67 -7.19 -17.89
N ASN A 114 7.39 -7.21 -17.57
CA ASN A 114 6.41 -8.04 -18.28
C ASN A 114 5.00 -7.45 -18.14
N THR A 115 4.09 -7.82 -19.04
CA THR A 115 2.69 -7.42 -18.97
C THR A 115 1.88 -8.50 -18.26
N PHE A 116 1.11 -8.10 -17.25
CA PHE A 116 0.20 -8.98 -16.53
C PHE A 116 -1.23 -8.44 -16.62
N TYR A 117 -2.20 -9.34 -16.56
CA TYR A 117 -3.62 -8.99 -16.59
C TYR A 117 -4.14 -8.74 -15.18
N THR A 118 -4.56 -7.50 -14.92
CA THR A 118 -4.93 -6.99 -13.60
C THR A 118 -6.42 -6.75 -13.53
N THR A 119 -7.08 -7.26 -12.49
CA THR A 119 -8.50 -7.00 -12.25
C THR A 119 -8.74 -5.52 -11.95
N VAL A 120 -9.66 -4.92 -12.69
CA VAL A 120 -10.02 -3.49 -12.59
C VAL A 120 -11.52 -3.26 -12.47
N ALA A 121 -12.33 -4.27 -12.74
CA ALA A 121 -13.77 -4.18 -12.61
C ALA A 121 -14.40 -5.56 -12.44
N GLU A 122 -15.65 -5.58 -12.02
CA GLU A 122 -16.46 -6.77 -11.86
C GLU A 122 -17.90 -6.38 -12.21
N GLY A 123 -18.63 -7.24 -12.90
CA GLY A 123 -20.02 -7.00 -13.27
C GLY A 123 -20.88 -8.22 -13.01
N HIS A 124 -22.14 -7.97 -12.67
CA HIS A 124 -23.07 -8.92 -12.07
C HIS A 124 -24.41 -8.90 -12.79
N ALA A 125 -24.95 -10.08 -13.06
CA ALA A 125 -26.23 -10.29 -13.71
C ALA A 125 -26.80 -11.65 -13.30
N PHE A 126 -27.80 -11.62 -12.44
CA PHE A 126 -28.54 -12.79 -12.00
C PHE A 126 -29.89 -12.87 -12.71
N TRP A 127 -30.44 -14.09 -12.79
CA TRP A 127 -31.78 -14.38 -13.30
C TRP A 127 -32.08 -13.90 -14.73
N ASP A 128 -32.64 -12.71 -14.93
CA ASP A 128 -33.01 -12.17 -16.24
C ASP A 128 -32.22 -10.92 -16.64
N ALA A 129 -31.22 -10.53 -15.83
CA ALA A 129 -30.42 -9.35 -16.08
C ALA A 129 -29.23 -9.59 -17.02
N LYS A 130 -28.65 -8.49 -17.49
CA LYS A 130 -27.43 -8.44 -18.28
C LYS A 130 -26.43 -7.45 -17.66
N ALA A 131 -25.18 -7.86 -17.54
CA ALA A 131 -24.09 -7.06 -17.03
C ALA A 131 -23.31 -6.40 -18.17
N SER A 132 -22.88 -5.17 -17.96
CA SER A 132 -21.85 -4.52 -18.78
C SER A 132 -20.81 -3.87 -17.88
N VAL A 133 -19.56 -3.90 -18.31
CA VAL A 133 -18.45 -3.26 -17.63
C VAL A 133 -17.66 -2.52 -18.68
N ASP A 134 -17.36 -1.25 -18.41
CA ASP A 134 -16.47 -0.43 -19.22
C ASP A 134 -15.29 0.02 -18.37
N TYR A 135 -14.09 -0.08 -18.93
CA TYR A 135 -12.85 0.40 -18.34
C TYR A 135 -12.10 1.24 -19.37
N ASP A 136 -11.62 2.42 -19.00
CA ASP A 136 -10.76 3.25 -19.84
C ASP A 136 -9.33 3.31 -19.29
N SER A 137 -8.32 3.44 -20.14
CA SER A 137 -6.93 3.55 -19.66
C SER A 137 -6.58 4.89 -19.00
N LYS A 138 -7.47 5.88 -19.00
CA LYS A 138 -7.26 7.21 -18.42
C LYS A 138 -7.31 7.16 -16.88
N LEU A 139 -6.17 7.48 -16.25
CA LEU A 139 -5.96 7.84 -14.83
C LEU A 139 -7.04 7.43 -13.80
N SER A 140 -7.34 6.14 -13.62
CA SER A 140 -8.41 5.72 -12.69
C SER A 140 -8.05 4.57 -11.74
N SER A 141 -7.04 3.76 -12.06
CA SER A 141 -6.70 2.58 -11.27
C SER A 141 -5.55 2.86 -10.31
N THR A 142 -5.68 2.38 -9.08
CA THR A 142 -4.62 2.34 -8.08
C THR A 142 -4.25 0.88 -7.86
N VAL A 143 -2.97 0.54 -8.05
CA VAL A 143 -2.44 -0.81 -7.83
C VAL A 143 -1.33 -0.75 -6.80
N GLU A 144 -1.27 -1.76 -5.92
CA GLU A 144 -0.26 -1.83 -4.87
C GLU A 144 1.17 -1.97 -5.42
N VAL A 145 2.12 -1.49 -4.62
CA VAL A 145 3.56 -1.61 -4.83
C VAL A 145 4.11 -2.50 -3.73
N ALA A 146 4.71 -3.62 -4.12
CA ALA A 146 5.38 -4.50 -3.19
C ALA A 146 6.89 -4.25 -3.19
N ALA A 147 7.51 -4.33 -2.01
CA ALA A 147 8.95 -4.36 -1.89
C ALA A 147 9.41 -5.51 -1.00
N LYS A 148 10.67 -5.88 -1.17
CA LYS A 148 11.32 -6.93 -0.41
C LYS A 148 12.70 -6.44 0.03
N VAL A 149 12.90 -6.45 1.34
CA VAL A 149 14.20 -6.34 2.01
C VAL A 149 14.32 -7.63 2.84
N GLY A 150 15.34 -8.44 2.58
CA GLY A 150 15.44 -9.79 3.20
C GLY A 150 14.63 -10.86 2.45
N LYS A 151 13.82 -11.66 3.17
CA LYS A 151 13.16 -12.87 2.63
C LYS A 151 11.74 -12.64 2.10
N ASN A 152 10.94 -11.80 2.76
CA ASN A 152 9.50 -11.66 2.49
C ASN A 152 9.17 -10.42 1.67
N TRP A 153 8.09 -10.50 0.88
CA TRP A 153 7.51 -9.35 0.20
C TRP A 153 6.51 -8.64 1.12
N THR A 154 6.57 -7.32 1.16
CA THR A 154 5.64 -6.47 1.89
C THR A 154 5.02 -5.45 0.95
N ILE A 155 3.75 -5.12 1.16
CA ILE A 155 3.11 -4.01 0.45
C ILE A 155 3.62 -2.70 1.07
N THR A 156 4.31 -1.89 0.29
CA THR A 156 4.92 -0.64 0.77
C THR A 156 4.20 0.61 0.29
N GLY A 157 3.15 0.46 -0.51
CA GLY A 157 2.36 1.59 -1.00
C GLY A 157 1.49 1.22 -2.19
N SER A 158 1.07 2.23 -2.93
CA SER A 158 0.30 2.06 -4.16
C SER A 158 0.67 3.12 -5.19
N ALA A 159 0.44 2.81 -6.46
CA ALA A 159 0.67 3.70 -7.58
C ALA A 159 -0.63 3.88 -8.36
N THR A 160 -0.98 5.13 -8.64
CA THR A 160 -2.08 5.48 -9.54
C THR A 160 -1.60 5.40 -10.98
N LEU A 161 -2.33 4.66 -11.80
CA LEU A 161 -1.96 4.34 -13.16
C LEU A 161 -2.58 5.35 -14.10
N GLY A 162 -1.71 6.17 -14.70
CA GLY A 162 -2.09 7.16 -15.67
C GLY A 162 -1.61 6.87 -17.08
N SER A 163 -2.53 6.97 -18.03
CA SER A 163 -2.21 7.00 -19.45
C SER A 163 -2.66 8.32 -20.05
N SER A 164 -1.84 8.87 -20.96
CA SER A 164 -2.21 9.97 -21.86
C SER A 164 -3.04 9.49 -23.06
N MET A 165 -3.11 8.17 -23.26
CA MET A 165 -3.96 7.53 -24.27
C MET A 165 -5.26 7.04 -23.59
N SER A 166 -6.40 7.30 -24.23
CA SER A 166 -7.71 6.76 -23.85
C SER A 166 -8.01 5.56 -24.73
N VAL A 167 -8.08 4.39 -24.11
CA VAL A 167 -8.47 3.12 -24.73
C VAL A 167 -9.50 2.51 -23.81
N SER A 168 -10.69 2.20 -24.36
CA SER A 168 -11.76 1.56 -23.60
C SER A 168 -11.82 0.06 -23.89
N THR A 169 -12.04 -0.73 -22.85
CA THR A 169 -12.16 -2.18 -22.92
C THR A 169 -13.13 -2.69 -21.86
N GLY A 170 -13.85 -3.75 -22.18
CA GLY A 170 -14.95 -4.18 -21.34
C GLY A 170 -15.74 -5.31 -21.97
N TYR A 171 -16.92 -5.55 -21.42
CA TYR A 171 -17.91 -6.43 -22.00
C TYR A 171 -19.30 -5.81 -21.86
N THR A 172 -20.17 -6.15 -22.81
CA THR A 172 -21.51 -5.56 -22.88
C THR A 172 -22.57 -6.65 -22.93
N ASN A 173 -23.67 -6.41 -22.22
CA ASN A 173 -24.90 -7.20 -22.25
C ASN A 173 -24.70 -8.71 -22.02
N LYS A 174 -23.81 -9.09 -21.10
CA LYS A 174 -23.57 -10.49 -20.73
C LYS A 174 -24.53 -10.96 -19.64
N GLY A 175 -25.21 -12.07 -19.90
CA GLY A 175 -26.24 -12.64 -19.02
C GLY A 175 -27.15 -13.57 -19.84
N PRO A 176 -28.12 -14.25 -19.19
CA PRO A 176 -28.36 -14.30 -17.75
C PRO A 176 -27.31 -15.09 -16.95
N TYR A 177 -27.37 -15.03 -15.62
CA TYR A 177 -26.48 -15.74 -14.68
C TYR A 177 -24.98 -15.57 -14.99
N PHE A 178 -24.59 -14.32 -15.19
CA PHE A 178 -23.24 -13.93 -15.51
C PHE A 178 -22.68 -13.01 -14.43
N ALA A 179 -21.58 -13.42 -13.81
CA ALA A 179 -20.82 -12.51 -12.97
C ALA A 179 -19.33 -12.83 -13.06
N LYS A 180 -18.57 -11.90 -13.60
CA LYS A 180 -17.14 -12.07 -13.82
C LYS A 180 -16.38 -10.78 -13.57
N GLN A 181 -15.13 -10.94 -13.20
CA GLN A 181 -14.17 -9.85 -13.20
C GLN A 181 -13.72 -9.52 -14.63
N TRP A 182 -13.31 -8.27 -14.84
CA TRP A 182 -12.63 -7.81 -16.03
C TRP A 182 -11.18 -7.48 -15.68
N LYS A 183 -10.25 -8.03 -16.47
CA LYS A 183 -8.82 -7.83 -16.32
C LYS A 183 -8.26 -7.08 -17.52
N VAL A 184 -7.36 -6.14 -17.26
CA VAL A 184 -6.70 -5.35 -18.30
C VAL A 184 -5.19 -5.55 -18.28
N PRO A 185 -4.51 -5.54 -19.44
CA PRO A 185 -3.08 -5.72 -19.53
C PRO A 185 -2.34 -4.47 -19.03
N ILE A 186 -1.61 -4.62 -17.93
CA ILE A 186 -0.79 -3.58 -17.32
C ILE A 186 0.65 -4.04 -17.33
N LYS A 187 1.57 -3.14 -17.71
CA LYS A 187 3.00 -3.43 -17.67
C LYS A 187 3.50 -3.35 -16.23
N TYR A 188 4.26 -4.33 -15.78
CA TYR A 188 4.90 -4.33 -14.47
C TYR A 188 6.41 -4.35 -14.61
N TYR A 189 7.07 -3.74 -13.65
CA TYR A 189 8.52 -3.63 -13.57
C TYR A 189 9.00 -4.14 -12.22
N LYS A 190 10.02 -5.00 -12.25
CA LYS A 190 10.76 -5.42 -11.07
C LYS A 190 12.07 -4.64 -11.04
N TYR A 191 12.26 -3.86 -9.99
CA TYR A 191 13.45 -3.06 -9.74
C TYR A 191 14.35 -3.75 -8.73
N LYS A 192 15.65 -3.62 -8.94
CA LYS A 192 16.67 -3.80 -7.91
C LYS A 192 17.18 -2.41 -7.54
N GLU A 193 16.88 -1.99 -6.32
CA GLU A 193 17.34 -0.74 -5.73
C GLU A 193 18.48 -1.02 -4.75
N THR A 194 19.54 -0.21 -4.80
CA THR A 194 20.65 -0.24 -3.84
C THR A 194 20.53 1.00 -2.98
N TRP A 195 20.51 0.80 -1.67
CA TRP A 195 20.38 1.84 -0.67
C TRP A 195 21.66 1.87 0.17
N LYS A 196 22.18 3.08 0.41
CA LYS A 196 23.29 3.33 1.33
C LYS A 196 22.75 4.11 2.51
N CYS A 197 23.00 3.63 3.73
CA CYS A 197 22.64 4.34 4.95
C CYS A 197 23.89 4.91 5.62
N GLY A 198 23.68 5.92 6.48
CA GLY A 198 24.70 6.43 7.38
C GLY A 198 25.48 5.28 8.07
N GLY A 199 26.81 5.41 8.14
CA GLY A 199 27.71 4.37 8.65
C GLY A 199 28.20 3.36 7.61
N GLY A 200 28.01 3.59 6.30
CA GLY A 200 28.57 2.77 5.21
C GLY A 200 27.78 1.50 4.87
N ASN A 201 26.68 1.24 5.58
CA ASN A 201 25.83 0.08 5.35
C ASN A 201 25.14 0.18 3.98
N THR A 202 25.31 -0.85 3.16
CA THR A 202 24.65 -0.96 1.85
C THR A 202 23.71 -2.15 1.84
N PHE A 203 22.46 -1.94 1.47
CA PHE A 203 21.49 -3.04 1.29
C PHE A 203 20.80 -2.99 -0.06
N THR A 204 20.27 -4.14 -0.47
CA THR A 204 19.49 -4.30 -1.70
C THR A 204 18.02 -4.45 -1.37
N ARG A 205 17.19 -3.68 -2.06
CA ARG A 205 15.73 -3.75 -2.01
C ARG A 205 15.19 -4.13 -3.38
N TYR A 206 14.32 -5.12 -3.45
CA TYR A 206 13.57 -5.43 -4.68
C TYR A 206 12.21 -4.76 -4.62
N VAL A 207 11.74 -4.18 -5.73
CA VAL A 207 10.44 -3.48 -5.77
C VAL A 207 9.68 -3.87 -7.02
N VAL A 208 8.43 -4.27 -6.89
CA VAL A 208 7.51 -4.49 -8.01
C VAL A 208 6.57 -3.30 -8.11
N LYS A 209 6.61 -2.62 -9.26
CA LYS A 209 5.75 -1.45 -9.53
C LYS A 209 4.90 -1.68 -10.79
N PRO A 210 3.63 -1.30 -10.76
CA PRO A 210 2.83 -1.22 -11.97
C PRO A 210 3.27 -0.03 -12.83
N GLY A 211 3.02 -0.13 -14.12
CA GLY A 211 3.27 0.88 -15.13
C GLY A 211 2.00 1.21 -15.90
N LYS A 212 2.14 1.56 -17.18
CA LYS A 212 1.00 1.94 -18.02
C LYS A 212 0.27 0.72 -18.59
N TYR A 213 -0.98 0.93 -18.99
CA TYR A 213 -1.71 0.00 -19.84
C TYR A 213 -0.88 -0.33 -21.09
N SER A 214 -0.72 -1.60 -21.41
CA SER A 214 0.14 -2.04 -22.50
C SER A 214 -0.29 -3.41 -22.99
N VAL A 215 -0.92 -3.46 -24.16
CA VAL A 215 -1.37 -4.71 -24.79
C VAL A 215 -0.14 -5.41 -25.41
N PRO A 216 0.13 -6.69 -25.08
CA PRO A 216 1.18 -7.43 -25.74
C PRO A 216 0.77 -7.74 -27.20
N ALA A 217 1.74 -7.82 -28.11
CA ALA A 217 1.46 -8.14 -29.51
C ALA A 217 0.72 -9.49 -29.63
N GLY A 218 -0.39 -9.52 -30.38
CA GLY A 218 -1.27 -10.68 -30.49
C GLY A 218 -2.07 -11.02 -29.22
N GLY A 219 -1.96 -10.22 -28.16
CA GLY A 219 -2.68 -10.39 -26.91
C GLY A 219 -4.04 -9.70 -26.89
N ALA A 220 -4.90 -10.12 -25.96
CA ALA A 220 -6.22 -9.53 -25.76
C ALA A 220 -6.12 -8.15 -25.06
N THR A 221 -6.96 -7.20 -25.48
CA THR A 221 -7.08 -5.85 -24.87
C THR A 221 -7.68 -5.88 -23.47
N GLY A 222 -8.38 -6.97 -23.13
CA GLY A 222 -8.84 -7.32 -21.79
C GLY A 222 -9.26 -8.79 -21.76
N LYS A 223 -9.40 -9.34 -20.56
CA LYS A 223 -9.75 -10.75 -20.33
C LYS A 223 -10.75 -10.88 -19.21
N TYR A 224 -11.61 -11.90 -19.29
CA TYR A 224 -12.39 -12.32 -18.13
C TYR A 224 -11.45 -12.79 -17.01
N GLY A 225 -11.72 -12.32 -15.80
CA GLY A 225 -11.06 -12.73 -14.57
C GLY A 225 -11.84 -13.83 -13.84
N ALA A 226 -11.78 -13.79 -12.51
CA ALA A 226 -12.47 -14.76 -11.66
C ALA A 226 -13.98 -14.75 -11.91
N ASP A 227 -14.57 -15.93 -11.75
CA ASP A 227 -16.02 -16.10 -11.69
C ASP A 227 -16.51 -15.75 -10.29
N VAL A 228 -17.52 -14.87 -10.22
CA VAL A 228 -18.00 -14.30 -8.96
C VAL A 228 -19.51 -14.46 -8.82
N ARG A 229 -20.12 -15.39 -9.58
CA ARG A 229 -21.56 -15.68 -9.54
C ARG A 229 -22.04 -16.11 -8.16
N SER A 230 -21.15 -16.70 -7.35
CA SER A 230 -21.44 -17.06 -5.95
C SER A 230 -21.69 -15.86 -5.04
N LYS A 231 -21.39 -14.63 -5.47
CA LYS A 231 -21.70 -13.41 -4.72
C LYS A 231 -23.11 -12.88 -4.98
N ASP A 232 -23.73 -13.31 -6.08
CA ASP A 232 -25.09 -12.94 -6.47
C ASP A 232 -26.11 -13.91 -5.85
N GLY A 233 -27.39 -13.71 -6.18
CA GLY A 233 -28.43 -14.64 -5.82
C GLY A 233 -28.95 -14.45 -4.39
N ASN A 234 -29.12 -15.57 -3.68
CA ASN A 234 -29.75 -15.62 -2.36
C ASN A 234 -29.06 -14.77 -1.28
N ARG A 235 -27.80 -14.37 -1.49
CA ARG A 235 -27.08 -13.43 -0.62
C ARG A 235 -27.73 -12.06 -0.51
N PHE A 236 -28.66 -11.73 -1.41
CA PHE A 236 -29.53 -10.57 -1.27
C PHE A 236 -30.21 -10.53 0.11
N TRP A 237 -30.65 -11.67 0.63
CA TRP A 237 -31.36 -11.75 1.91
C TRP A 237 -30.45 -11.52 3.12
N ASP A 238 -29.15 -11.75 2.98
CA ASP A 238 -28.14 -11.49 4.02
C ASP A 238 -27.63 -10.05 3.99
N SER A 239 -27.83 -9.33 2.88
CA SER A 239 -27.33 -7.96 2.72
C SER A 239 -28.04 -6.96 3.66
N PRO A 240 -27.40 -5.91 4.18
CA PRO A 240 -28.10 -4.90 4.98
C PRO A 240 -29.25 -4.26 4.19
N LYS A 241 -30.45 -4.10 4.79
CA LYS A 241 -31.63 -3.54 4.09
C LYS A 241 -31.34 -2.18 3.45
N LYS A 242 -30.53 -1.34 4.09
CA LYS A 242 -30.08 -0.03 3.58
C LYS A 242 -29.19 -0.11 2.33
N HIS A 243 -28.63 -1.28 2.01
CA HIS A 243 -27.81 -1.51 0.82
C HIS A 243 -28.62 -1.95 -0.40
N ARG A 244 -29.87 -2.36 -0.19
CA ARG A 244 -30.73 -2.96 -1.20
C ARG A 244 -31.46 -1.89 -2.00
N ALA A 245 -31.59 -2.11 -3.30
CA ALA A 245 -32.43 -1.37 -4.21
C ALA A 245 -33.00 -2.32 -5.27
N TYR A 246 -33.76 -1.79 -6.22
CA TYR A 246 -34.22 -2.56 -7.36
C TYR A 246 -34.11 -1.74 -8.65
N VAL A 247 -33.99 -2.47 -9.75
CA VAL A 247 -34.04 -1.95 -11.12
C VAL A 247 -35.37 -2.37 -11.71
N THR A 248 -36.09 -1.41 -12.28
CA THR A 248 -37.37 -1.67 -12.94
C THR A 248 -37.16 -2.49 -14.21
N ALA A 249 -38.15 -3.31 -14.57
CA ALA A 249 -38.10 -4.11 -15.80
C ALA A 249 -37.82 -3.23 -17.04
N GLY A 250 -36.93 -3.71 -17.92
CA GLY A 250 -36.50 -3.02 -19.13
C GLY A 250 -35.63 -1.78 -18.90
N THR A 251 -35.24 -1.47 -17.66
CA THR A 251 -34.36 -0.33 -17.35
C THR A 251 -32.97 -0.79 -16.90
N TYR A 252 -32.07 0.17 -16.68
CA TYR A 252 -30.71 -0.10 -16.26
C TYR A 252 -30.33 0.73 -15.03
N PHE A 253 -29.40 0.18 -14.25
CA PHE A 253 -28.67 0.90 -13.22
C PHE A 253 -27.17 0.90 -13.55
N GLN A 254 -26.50 2.00 -13.27
CA GLN A 254 -25.08 2.16 -13.57
C GLN A 254 -24.35 2.87 -12.41
N LEU A 255 -23.26 2.25 -11.97
CA LEU A 255 -22.30 2.85 -11.07
C LEU A 255 -21.16 3.46 -11.91
N SER A 256 -21.10 4.79 -11.92
CA SER A 256 -20.15 5.59 -12.71
C SER A 256 -19.51 6.71 -11.88
N LYS A 257 -19.48 6.54 -10.56
CA LYS A 257 -18.88 7.48 -9.59
C LYS A 257 -18.45 6.71 -8.35
N ASN A 258 -17.52 7.27 -7.60
CA ASN A 258 -16.83 6.67 -6.45
C ASN A 258 -15.76 5.67 -6.86
N ARG A 259 -15.27 4.86 -5.92
CA ARG A 259 -14.20 3.89 -6.15
C ARG A 259 -14.75 2.48 -6.03
N SER A 260 -14.19 1.57 -6.81
CA SER A 260 -14.43 0.15 -6.66
C SER A 260 -13.99 -0.35 -5.29
N MET A 261 -14.45 -1.55 -4.91
CA MET A 261 -13.76 -2.27 -3.85
C MET A 261 -12.31 -2.55 -4.24
N LYS A 262 -11.43 -2.68 -3.25
CA LYS A 262 -10.08 -3.19 -3.46
C LYS A 262 -10.15 -4.70 -3.66
N TRP A 263 -9.69 -5.18 -4.80
CA TRP A 263 -9.49 -6.60 -5.06
C TRP A 263 -8.15 -7.02 -4.46
N SER A 264 -8.16 -7.90 -3.45
CA SER A 264 -6.95 -8.57 -2.98
C SER A 264 -6.43 -9.51 -4.07
N GLY A 265 -5.14 -9.45 -4.39
CA GLY A 265 -4.57 -10.25 -5.48
C GLY A 265 -5.17 -9.93 -6.85
N ALA A 266 -5.47 -8.66 -7.14
CA ALA A 266 -5.91 -8.19 -8.44
C ALA A 266 -4.99 -8.64 -9.58
N VAL A 267 -3.70 -8.84 -9.29
CA VAL A 267 -2.71 -9.45 -10.18
C VAL A 267 -1.72 -10.30 -9.38
N SER A 268 -1.13 -11.31 -10.01
CA SER A 268 0.09 -11.96 -9.53
C SER A 268 1.22 -11.62 -10.50
N ALA A 269 2.09 -10.68 -10.11
CA ALA A 269 3.19 -10.19 -10.93
C ALA A 269 4.52 -10.63 -10.31
N PHE A 270 5.35 -11.33 -11.09
CA PHE A 270 6.66 -11.85 -10.65
C PHE A 270 6.58 -12.70 -9.36
N GLY A 271 5.48 -13.45 -9.18
CA GLY A 271 5.22 -14.28 -8.00
C GLY A 271 4.69 -13.50 -6.78
N VAL A 272 4.30 -12.24 -6.94
CA VAL A 272 3.77 -11.39 -5.88
C VAL A 272 2.32 -11.01 -6.17
N GLY A 273 1.42 -11.32 -5.25
CA GLY A 273 0.02 -10.87 -5.31
C GLY A 273 -0.09 -9.40 -4.96
N LEU A 274 -0.63 -8.58 -5.86
CA LEU A 274 -0.85 -7.15 -5.64
C LEU A 274 -2.34 -6.84 -5.71
N GLY A 275 -2.82 -6.06 -4.75
CA GLY A 275 -4.17 -5.53 -4.75
C GLY A 275 -4.35 -4.39 -5.74
N GLY A 276 -5.61 -4.14 -6.12
CA GLY A 276 -5.97 -3.06 -7.02
C GLY A 276 -7.36 -2.52 -6.75
N SER A 277 -7.61 -1.28 -7.13
CA SER A 277 -8.93 -0.64 -7.12
C SER A 277 -9.03 0.35 -8.28
N THR A 278 -10.22 0.59 -8.78
CA THR A 278 -10.48 1.50 -9.90
C THR A 278 -11.49 2.55 -9.50
N GLN A 279 -11.22 3.80 -9.83
CA GLN A 279 -12.17 4.89 -9.67
C GLN A 279 -13.22 4.79 -10.78
N TYR A 280 -14.50 4.79 -10.42
CA TYR A 280 -15.61 4.91 -11.35
C TYR A 280 -15.83 6.38 -11.74
N ASP A 281 -16.10 6.59 -13.02
CA ASP A 281 -16.39 7.87 -13.66
C ASP A 281 -17.23 7.64 -14.94
N LYS A 282 -17.26 8.60 -15.88
CA LYS A 282 -18.01 8.44 -17.13
C LYS A 282 -17.37 7.42 -18.08
N GLU A 283 -16.16 6.96 -17.78
CA GLU A 283 -15.35 6.10 -18.61
C GLU A 283 -15.12 4.71 -17.94
N HIS A 284 -15.33 4.63 -16.62
CA HIS A 284 -15.21 3.44 -15.78
C HIS A 284 -16.54 3.11 -15.12
N LYS A 285 -17.22 2.08 -15.62
CA LYS A 285 -18.61 1.81 -15.27
C LYS A 285 -18.87 0.35 -14.97
N GLN A 286 -19.68 0.12 -13.95
CA GLN A 286 -20.41 -1.13 -13.75
C GLN A 286 -21.88 -0.88 -14.08
N ARG A 287 -22.46 -1.63 -15.02
CA ARG A 287 -23.85 -1.49 -15.43
C ARG A 287 -24.59 -2.82 -15.35
N ILE A 288 -25.84 -2.75 -14.95
CA ILE A 288 -26.80 -3.84 -15.04
C ILE A 288 -28.05 -3.36 -15.77
N THR A 289 -28.56 -4.22 -16.65
CA THR A 289 -29.81 -4.01 -17.38
C THR A 289 -30.75 -5.13 -16.97
N ALA A 290 -31.88 -4.76 -16.36
CA ALA A 290 -32.91 -5.72 -15.97
C ALA A 290 -33.65 -6.25 -17.21
N GLY A 291 -34.13 -7.48 -17.15
CA GLY A 291 -34.97 -8.06 -18.19
C GLY A 291 -36.34 -7.38 -18.30
N ASP A 292 -37.11 -7.73 -19.32
CA ASP A 292 -38.40 -7.09 -19.63
C ASP A 292 -39.60 -7.69 -18.86
N ARG A 293 -39.34 -8.45 -17.79
CA ARG A 293 -40.39 -9.15 -17.03
C ARG A 293 -41.17 -8.18 -16.13
N LYS A 294 -42.32 -7.70 -16.64
CA LYS A 294 -43.16 -6.64 -16.04
C LYS A 294 -43.57 -6.84 -14.57
N TYR A 295 -43.74 -8.08 -14.12
CA TYR A 295 -44.24 -8.39 -12.76
C TYR A 295 -43.13 -8.65 -11.74
N PHE A 296 -41.87 -8.60 -12.16
CA PHE A 296 -40.74 -8.91 -11.31
C PHE A 296 -39.80 -7.72 -11.21
N LYS A 297 -39.28 -7.52 -10.00
CA LYS A 297 -38.25 -6.53 -9.73
C LYS A 297 -36.90 -7.23 -9.79
N HIS A 298 -35.94 -6.62 -10.46
CA HIS A 298 -34.57 -7.08 -10.39
C HIS A 298 -33.89 -6.40 -9.21
N TYR A 299 -33.53 -7.16 -8.19
CA TYR A 299 -32.95 -6.62 -6.98
C TYR A 299 -31.44 -6.45 -7.12
N ILE A 300 -30.94 -5.36 -6.57
CA ILE A 300 -29.50 -5.08 -6.51
C ILE A 300 -29.12 -4.65 -5.11
N TRP A 301 -27.88 -4.87 -4.72
CA TRP A 301 -27.38 -4.33 -3.45
C TRP A 301 -25.90 -4.01 -3.51
N GLY A 302 -25.52 -2.96 -2.78
CA GLY A 302 -24.12 -2.58 -2.67
C GLY A 302 -23.37 -3.46 -1.68
N LYS A 303 -22.10 -3.77 -2.00
CA LYS A 303 -21.24 -4.57 -1.11
C LYS A 303 -20.96 -3.85 0.20
N SER A 304 -20.47 -2.60 0.12
CA SER A 304 -19.95 -1.87 1.27
C SER A 304 -20.90 -0.82 1.83
N ASP A 305 -21.85 -0.34 1.02
CA ASP A 305 -22.77 0.75 1.36
C ASP A 305 -24.01 0.69 0.45
N SER A 306 -24.96 1.61 0.66
CA SER A 306 -26.08 1.88 -0.24
C SER A 306 -25.65 2.09 -1.70
N ILE A 307 -26.54 1.72 -2.63
CA ILE A 307 -26.34 1.87 -4.07
C ILE A 307 -26.10 3.33 -4.49
N SER A 308 -26.65 4.30 -3.75
CA SER A 308 -26.46 5.74 -3.93
C SER A 308 -25.26 6.31 -3.16
N GLY A 309 -24.68 5.55 -2.21
CA GLY A 309 -23.52 5.93 -1.40
C GLY A 309 -22.20 5.47 -2.02
N LYS A 310 -21.41 4.70 -1.27
CA LYS A 310 -20.11 4.16 -1.71
C LYS A 310 -20.11 2.62 -1.78
N PRO A 311 -20.90 2.01 -2.70
CA PRO A 311 -21.12 0.56 -2.70
C PRO A 311 -19.87 -0.25 -3.05
N GLY A 312 -18.90 0.33 -3.76
CA GLY A 312 -17.69 -0.33 -4.25
C GLY A 312 -17.96 -1.28 -5.43
N VAL A 313 -18.85 -2.23 -5.26
CA VAL A 313 -19.44 -3.06 -6.31
C VAL A 313 -20.89 -3.29 -5.90
N PHE A 314 -21.79 -3.42 -6.87
CA PHE A 314 -23.13 -3.92 -6.60
C PHE A 314 -23.32 -5.35 -7.12
N TYR A 315 -24.16 -6.11 -6.44
CA TYR A 315 -24.55 -7.47 -6.74
C TYR A 315 -26.01 -7.53 -7.18
N SER A 316 -26.45 -8.70 -7.64
CA SER A 316 -27.70 -8.89 -8.40
C SER A 316 -28.50 -10.12 -7.94
N TYR A 317 -29.83 -9.99 -7.92
CA TYR A 317 -30.82 -11.04 -7.62
C TYR A 317 -32.09 -10.86 -8.46
#